data_AF-A0ABD5U170-F1
#
_entry.id   AF-A0ABD5U170-F1
#
_cell.length_a   1.000
_cell.length_b   1.000
_cell.length_c   1.000
_cell.angle_alpha   90.00
_cell.angle_beta   90.00
_cell.angle_gamma   90.00
#
_symmetry.space_group_name_H-M   'P 1'
#
loop_
_entity.id
_entity.type
_entity.pdbx_description
1 polymer ?
#
loop_
_entity_poly.entity_id
_entity_poly.type
_entity_poly.pdbx_seq_one_letter_code
_entity_poly.pdbx_strand_id
1 'polypeptide(L)'
;MEFAEFAARASEMEGEPADLATVALVRDLFRDAGDDLPVVVRFAQGRVFPAWDSTTLDIGPRLLHEAIARAAGTNVTADDVEDELADIGEIGSVAESYEFGGQRGLAAFAGGTDGLTVAEVDETLREVAAADGEGSEDRKLSALFGLFNRCSPEEAKFLARLVLSEMRIGVGEGTVRDAIAEAFLAEADSEDGGADSAAEADEEEASADEEADESDEDEDEGPTMRATDDELAAVERALQVSNDYGMVATVARDGGESGLAEVRLDVGRPVQAMLAQAGTVTDALDEWEAAAVETKFDGARVQVHYDEAADEVSLYSRNMDDVTDPLPEVVEFVEAHVEESVILDGEVVAIDEEGDPLPFQEILRRFRRKHDVSRMREEVRVELRAFDCLHADGEDLLDAPLTVRHERLTDVLGGTGAVSELLVSADADEIAAFEERALEAGHEGIMLKNPDSAYSPGNRGKNWLKRKPDVETLDLVVTGAEWGEGRRAKFLGTFLLSARADDGYETIGKVATGITDEKLAELTELLEPEIRAEEGQEVDLRPSVVFEVGYEEIQRSPTYTSGYALRFPRFVSVREDKDPEDADSLERVERLADGQ
;
A
#
# COMPACT_ATOMS: atom_id res chain seq x y z
N MET A 1 -9.18 -8.25 -27.11
CA MET A 1 -7.77 -7.87 -27.25
C MET A 1 -6.90 -9.13 -27.20
N GLU A 2 -5.98 -9.26 -28.15
CA GLU A 2 -4.96 -10.32 -28.10
C GLU A 2 -3.97 -10.01 -26.97
N PHE A 3 -3.49 -11.02 -26.25
CA PHE A 3 -2.52 -10.83 -25.18
C PHE A 3 -1.17 -10.32 -25.72
N ALA A 4 -0.79 -10.71 -26.94
CA ALA A 4 0.36 -10.15 -27.64
C ALA A 4 0.25 -8.63 -27.87
N GLU A 5 -0.95 -8.11 -28.10
CA GLU A 5 -1.19 -6.67 -28.25
C GLU A 5 -1.00 -5.96 -26.90
N PHE A 6 -1.55 -6.52 -25.82
CA PHE A 6 -1.32 -6.01 -24.46
C PHE A 6 0.17 -6.02 -24.09
N ALA A 7 0.88 -7.11 -24.37
CA ALA A 7 2.31 -7.26 -24.09
C ALA A 7 3.16 -6.21 -24.82
N ALA A 8 2.88 -5.96 -26.10
CA ALA A 8 3.55 -4.91 -26.87
C ALA A 8 3.33 -3.52 -26.26
N ARG A 9 2.09 -3.18 -25.89
CA ARG A 9 1.77 -1.90 -25.22
C ARG A 9 2.48 -1.78 -23.86
N ALA A 10 2.54 -2.86 -23.08
CA ALA A 10 3.25 -2.89 -21.80
C ALA A 10 4.77 -2.71 -21.98
N SER A 11 5.36 -3.23 -23.06
CA SER A 11 6.77 -3.00 -23.40
C SER A 11 7.05 -1.56 -23.82
N GLU A 12 6.11 -0.90 -24.51
CA GLU A 12 6.22 0.53 -24.82
C GLU A 12 6.26 1.37 -23.54
N MET A 13 5.38 1.07 -22.57
CA MET A 13 5.34 1.76 -21.27
C MET A 13 6.60 1.54 -20.43
N GLU A 14 7.15 0.32 -20.41
CA GLU A 14 8.40 0.03 -19.69
C GLU A 14 9.59 0.88 -20.18
N GLY A 15 9.60 1.22 -21.47
CA GLY A 15 10.64 2.04 -22.09
C GLY A 15 10.49 3.55 -21.88
N GLU A 16 9.36 4.00 -21.33
CA GLU A 16 9.02 5.42 -21.22
C GLU A 16 9.35 6.00 -19.83
N PRO A 17 10.35 6.89 -19.71
CA PRO A 17 10.70 7.49 -18.42
C PRO A 17 9.78 8.65 -17.99
N ALA A 18 8.96 9.21 -18.87
CA ALA A 18 8.10 10.36 -18.56
C ALA A 18 6.69 9.94 -18.11
N ASP A 19 6.29 10.43 -16.93
CA ASP A 19 4.98 10.09 -16.33
C ASP A 19 3.80 10.47 -17.23
N LEU A 20 3.84 11.66 -17.87
CA LEU A 20 2.76 12.12 -18.75
C LEU A 20 2.64 11.28 -20.04
N ALA A 21 3.77 10.90 -20.63
CA ALA A 21 3.78 10.02 -21.79
C ALA A 21 3.24 8.62 -21.42
N THR A 22 3.55 8.14 -20.22
CA THR A 22 3.00 6.88 -19.69
C THR A 22 1.47 6.96 -19.55
N VAL A 23 0.90 8.07 -19.05
CA VAL A 23 -0.56 8.25 -18.97
C VAL A 23 -1.20 8.16 -20.36
N ALA A 24 -0.62 8.82 -21.37
CA ALA A 24 -1.13 8.77 -22.73
C ALA A 24 -1.11 7.36 -23.34
N LEU A 25 -0.05 6.58 -23.09
CA LEU A 25 0.03 5.18 -23.52
C LEU A 25 -1.04 4.31 -22.85
N VAL A 26 -1.26 4.50 -21.54
CA VAL A 26 -2.29 3.76 -20.78
C VAL A 26 -3.69 4.14 -21.25
N ARG A 27 -3.93 5.42 -21.51
CA ARG A 27 -5.20 5.93 -22.08
C ARG A 27 -5.52 5.25 -23.41
N ASP A 28 -4.54 5.17 -24.30
CA ASP A 28 -4.73 4.55 -25.63
C ASP A 28 -4.97 3.05 -25.50
N LEU A 29 -4.24 2.37 -24.62
CA LEU A 29 -4.51 0.97 -24.28
C LEU A 29 -5.96 0.77 -23.79
N PHE A 30 -6.48 1.64 -22.93
CA PHE A 30 -7.84 1.54 -22.41
C PHE A 30 -8.91 1.78 -23.49
N ARG A 31 -8.68 2.71 -24.41
CA ARG A 31 -9.59 2.94 -25.55
C ARG A 31 -9.68 1.74 -26.48
N ASP A 32 -8.55 1.07 -26.71
CA ASP A 32 -8.45 -0.08 -27.61
C ASP A 32 -8.93 -1.40 -26.96
N ALA A 33 -9.08 -1.44 -25.63
CA ALA A 33 -9.40 -2.65 -24.88
C ALA A 33 -10.77 -3.28 -25.19
N GLY A 34 -11.74 -2.50 -25.68
CA GLY A 34 -13.09 -2.99 -25.98
C GLY A 34 -13.77 -3.62 -24.75
N ASP A 35 -14.33 -4.82 -24.92
CA ASP A 35 -14.99 -5.55 -23.82
C ASP A 35 -14.01 -6.07 -22.76
N ASP A 36 -12.71 -6.17 -23.08
CA ASP A 36 -11.67 -6.61 -22.13
C ASP A 36 -11.21 -5.48 -21.19
N LEU A 37 -11.77 -4.28 -21.30
CA LEU A 37 -11.38 -3.09 -20.52
C LEU A 37 -11.23 -3.36 -19.01
N PRO A 38 -12.17 -4.02 -18.30
CA PRO A 38 -11.99 -4.31 -16.88
C PRO A 38 -10.74 -5.14 -16.58
N VAL A 39 -10.40 -6.10 -17.46
CA VAL A 39 -9.27 -7.00 -17.30
C VAL A 39 -7.97 -6.27 -17.63
N VAL A 40 -7.95 -5.53 -18.74
CA VAL A 40 -6.79 -4.74 -19.19
C VAL A 40 -6.37 -3.73 -18.13
N VAL A 41 -7.33 -3.03 -17.50
CA VAL A 41 -7.06 -2.09 -16.40
C VAL A 41 -6.37 -2.80 -15.23
N ARG A 42 -6.87 -3.98 -14.83
CA ARG A 42 -6.24 -4.76 -13.74
C ARG A 42 -4.84 -5.24 -14.12
N PHE A 43 -4.66 -5.74 -15.34
CA PHE A 43 -3.36 -6.24 -15.80
C PHE A 43 -2.32 -5.12 -15.91
N ALA A 44 -2.72 -3.91 -16.33
CA ALA A 44 -1.86 -2.73 -16.32
C ALA A 44 -1.38 -2.37 -14.90
N GLN A 45 -2.19 -2.66 -13.88
CA GLN A 45 -1.82 -2.52 -12.46
C GLN A 45 -1.07 -3.73 -11.89
N GLY A 46 -0.83 -4.77 -12.69
CA GLY A 46 -0.23 -6.03 -12.23
C GLY A 46 -1.14 -6.85 -11.33
N ARG A 47 -2.46 -6.74 -11.51
CA ARG A 47 -3.47 -7.44 -10.73
C ARG A 47 -4.29 -8.36 -11.61
N VAL A 48 -4.69 -9.49 -11.06
CA VAL A 48 -5.70 -10.39 -11.67
C VAL A 48 -7.09 -10.09 -11.12
N PHE A 49 -7.17 -9.81 -9.81
CA PHE A 49 -8.40 -9.51 -9.09
C PHE A 49 -8.53 -8.00 -8.83
N PRO A 50 -9.77 -7.47 -8.66
CA PRO A 50 -9.97 -6.08 -8.23
C PRO A 50 -9.20 -5.75 -6.95
N ALA A 51 -8.90 -4.47 -6.70
CA ALA A 51 -8.06 -4.08 -5.57
C ALA A 51 -8.70 -4.34 -4.19
N TRP A 52 -10.02 -4.51 -4.13
CA TRP A 52 -10.77 -4.87 -2.93
C TRP A 52 -10.84 -6.39 -2.69
N ASP A 53 -10.51 -7.21 -3.68
CA ASP A 53 -10.57 -8.67 -3.60
C ASP A 53 -9.20 -9.20 -3.17
N SER A 54 -9.14 -9.79 -1.98
CA SER A 54 -7.90 -10.34 -1.40
C SER A 54 -7.47 -11.68 -2.00
N THR A 55 -8.15 -12.18 -3.04
CA THR A 55 -7.80 -13.44 -3.70
C THR A 55 -6.40 -13.34 -4.33
N THR A 56 -5.55 -14.32 -4.01
CA THR A 56 -4.20 -14.47 -4.53
C THR A 56 -4.11 -15.68 -5.46
N LEU A 57 -3.16 -15.68 -6.38
CA LEU A 57 -2.87 -16.89 -7.18
C LEU A 57 -2.24 -18.00 -6.32
N ASP A 58 -1.67 -17.64 -5.17
CA ASP A 58 -0.89 -18.51 -4.28
C ASP A 58 0.18 -19.29 -5.06
N ILE A 59 0.94 -18.55 -5.87
CA ILE A 59 2.08 -19.05 -6.65
C ILE A 59 3.36 -18.48 -6.04
N GLY A 60 4.15 -19.35 -5.42
CA GLY A 60 5.50 -19.01 -5.00
C GLY A 60 6.50 -19.04 -6.16
N PRO A 61 7.69 -18.41 -6.03
CA PRO A 61 8.70 -18.36 -7.09
C PRO A 61 9.05 -19.73 -7.66
N ARG A 62 9.23 -20.75 -6.80
CA ARG A 62 9.61 -22.08 -7.28
C ARG A 62 8.58 -22.74 -8.20
N LEU A 63 7.28 -22.58 -7.92
CA LEU A 63 6.23 -23.13 -8.76
C LEU A 63 6.18 -22.42 -10.13
N LEU A 64 6.44 -21.12 -10.15
CA LEU A 64 6.59 -20.35 -11.39
C LEU A 64 7.83 -20.81 -12.18
N HIS A 65 8.98 -20.99 -11.52
CA HIS A 65 10.21 -21.48 -12.17
C HIS A 65 9.98 -22.88 -12.79
N GLU A 66 9.28 -23.77 -12.07
CA GLU A 66 8.90 -25.08 -12.59
C GLU A 66 7.98 -24.98 -13.81
N ALA A 67 7.04 -24.04 -13.84
CA ALA A 67 6.17 -23.81 -14.98
C ALA A 67 6.94 -23.30 -16.21
N ILE A 68 7.82 -22.31 -16.03
CA ILE A 68 8.68 -21.76 -17.08
C ILE A 68 9.61 -22.85 -17.63
N ALA A 69 10.34 -23.56 -16.76
CA ALA A 69 11.26 -24.62 -17.15
C ALA A 69 10.55 -25.71 -17.95
N ARG A 70 9.38 -26.15 -17.47
CA ARG A 70 8.57 -27.16 -18.15
C ARG A 70 8.11 -26.71 -19.54
N ALA A 71 7.81 -25.42 -19.72
CA ALA A 71 7.42 -24.85 -21.00
C ALA A 71 8.63 -24.65 -21.95
N ALA A 72 9.78 -24.23 -21.42
CA ALA A 72 11.01 -23.96 -22.15
C ALA A 72 11.62 -25.24 -22.77
N GLY A 73 11.51 -26.38 -22.09
CA GLY A 73 11.81 -27.69 -22.70
C GLY A 73 12.30 -28.76 -21.74
N THR A 74 12.48 -29.98 -22.26
CA THR A 74 12.82 -31.17 -21.46
C THR A 74 14.22 -31.14 -20.80
N ASN A 75 15.07 -30.18 -21.18
CA ASN A 75 16.42 -30.03 -20.65
C ASN A 75 16.58 -28.76 -19.80
N VAL A 76 15.48 -28.05 -19.51
CA VAL A 76 15.47 -26.89 -18.62
C VAL A 76 14.83 -27.33 -17.32
N THR A 77 15.48 -27.02 -16.21
CA THR A 77 15.01 -27.28 -14.85
C THR A 77 14.68 -25.98 -14.14
N ALA A 78 13.96 -26.07 -13.02
CA ALA A 78 13.67 -24.89 -12.20
C ALA A 78 14.96 -24.25 -11.65
N ASP A 79 15.99 -25.05 -11.38
CA ASP A 79 17.30 -24.58 -10.93
C ASP A 79 17.99 -23.76 -12.04
N ASP A 80 17.87 -24.17 -13.31
CA ASP A 80 18.41 -23.38 -14.44
C ASP A 80 17.72 -22.01 -14.57
N VAL A 81 16.42 -21.94 -14.29
CA VAL A 81 15.65 -20.68 -14.28
C VAL A 81 16.07 -19.80 -13.10
N GLU A 82 16.35 -20.40 -11.95
CA GLU A 82 16.83 -19.70 -10.75
C GLU A 82 18.25 -19.15 -10.94
N ASP A 83 19.14 -19.92 -11.57
CA ASP A 83 20.49 -19.47 -11.92
C ASP A 83 20.44 -18.26 -12.89
N GLU A 84 19.59 -18.33 -13.93
CA GLU A 84 19.41 -17.21 -14.87
C GLU A 84 18.78 -15.99 -14.17
N LEU A 85 17.88 -16.20 -13.20
CA LEU A 85 17.32 -15.12 -12.37
C LEU A 85 18.39 -14.44 -11.52
N ALA A 86 19.35 -15.19 -10.98
CA ALA A 86 20.46 -14.61 -10.24
C ALA A 86 21.36 -13.73 -11.12
N ASP A 87 21.50 -14.07 -12.41
CA ASP A 87 22.30 -13.32 -13.38
C ASP A 87 21.56 -12.10 -13.96
N ILE A 88 20.27 -12.24 -14.30
CA ILE A 88 19.46 -11.19 -14.94
C ILE A 88 18.80 -10.26 -13.91
N GLY A 89 18.42 -10.78 -12.74
CA GLY A 89 17.83 -10.03 -11.63
C GLY A 89 16.31 -9.81 -11.69
N GLU A 90 15.62 -10.32 -12.72
CA GLU A 90 14.16 -10.15 -12.87
C GLU A 90 13.49 -11.28 -13.67
N ILE A 91 12.39 -11.82 -13.16
CA ILE A 91 11.77 -13.04 -13.70
C ILE A 91 11.16 -12.88 -15.09
N GLY A 92 10.61 -11.72 -15.43
CA GLY A 92 10.05 -11.43 -16.74
C GLY A 92 11.11 -11.54 -17.82
N SER A 93 12.25 -10.89 -17.60
CA SER A 93 13.41 -10.93 -18.52
C SER A 93 13.99 -12.35 -18.64
N VAL A 94 13.95 -13.14 -17.55
CA VAL A 94 14.31 -14.57 -17.60
C VAL A 94 13.30 -15.36 -18.44
N ALA A 95 12.00 -15.14 -18.27
CA ALA A 95 10.99 -15.81 -19.08
C ALA A 95 11.12 -15.45 -20.57
N GLU A 96 11.44 -14.19 -20.89
CA GLU A 96 11.70 -13.71 -22.25
C GLU A 96 12.92 -14.37 -22.91
N SER A 97 13.90 -14.85 -22.14
CA SER A 97 15.12 -15.46 -22.70
C SER A 97 14.88 -16.86 -23.29
N TYR A 98 13.76 -17.50 -22.94
CA TYR A 98 13.41 -18.84 -23.40
C TYR A 98 12.51 -18.84 -24.64
N GLU A 99 12.69 -19.85 -25.50
CA GLU A 99 11.75 -20.15 -26.57
C GLU A 99 10.70 -21.17 -26.10
N PHE A 100 9.42 -20.80 -26.19
CA PHE A 100 8.30 -21.66 -25.84
C PHE A 100 7.61 -22.29 -27.06
N GLY A 101 6.65 -23.19 -26.81
CA GLY A 101 5.85 -23.82 -27.86
C GLY A 101 6.44 -25.09 -28.47
N GLY A 102 7.63 -25.51 -28.02
CA GLY A 102 8.23 -26.80 -28.39
C GLY A 102 7.54 -28.01 -27.78
N GLN A 103 6.76 -27.84 -26.71
CA GLN A 103 6.10 -28.91 -25.96
C GLN A 103 4.63 -29.12 -26.40
N ARG A 104 4.36 -29.13 -27.71
CA ARG A 104 3.01 -29.33 -28.27
C ARG A 104 2.69 -30.81 -28.48
N GLY A 105 1.63 -31.30 -27.85
CA GLY A 105 1.09 -32.65 -28.07
C GLY A 105 0.27 -32.77 -29.37
N LEU A 106 -0.11 -33.99 -29.78
CA LEU A 106 -0.90 -34.25 -30.99
C LEU A 106 -2.21 -33.45 -31.08
N ALA A 107 -2.77 -33.03 -29.95
CA ALA A 107 -4.00 -32.23 -29.86
C ALA A 107 -3.83 -30.78 -30.37
N ALA A 108 -2.62 -30.22 -30.32
CA ALA A 108 -2.32 -28.88 -30.84
C ALA A 108 -2.36 -28.79 -32.39
N PHE A 109 -2.50 -29.93 -33.07
CA PHE A 109 -2.77 -29.98 -34.51
C PHE A 109 -4.27 -29.98 -34.86
N ALA A 110 -5.14 -30.16 -33.85
CA ALA A 110 -6.59 -30.26 -34.03
C ALA A 110 -7.36 -29.01 -33.56
N GLY A 111 -6.79 -28.25 -32.62
CA GLY A 111 -7.23 -26.88 -32.27
C GLY A 111 -6.31 -25.86 -32.93
N GLY A 112 -6.85 -24.72 -33.38
CA GLY A 112 -6.11 -23.68 -34.08
C GLY A 112 -4.89 -23.15 -33.32
N THR A 113 -3.97 -22.55 -34.06
CA THR A 113 -2.83 -21.78 -33.55
C THR A 113 -3.26 -20.36 -33.16
N ASP A 114 -4.41 -20.22 -32.51
CA ASP A 114 -4.92 -18.89 -32.17
C ASP A 114 -4.12 -18.37 -30.95
N GLY A 115 -3.72 -17.10 -31.03
CA GLY A 115 -2.99 -16.40 -29.98
C GLY A 115 -3.73 -16.44 -28.65
N LEU A 116 -3.03 -16.17 -27.55
CA LEU A 116 -3.70 -15.97 -26.27
C LEU A 116 -4.50 -14.66 -26.35
N THR A 117 -5.71 -14.64 -25.80
CA THR A 117 -6.44 -13.40 -25.57
C THR A 117 -6.31 -12.98 -24.12
N VAL A 118 -6.52 -11.69 -23.83
CA VAL A 118 -6.53 -11.17 -22.45
C VAL A 118 -7.57 -11.91 -21.59
N ALA A 119 -8.76 -12.16 -22.14
CA ALA A 119 -9.81 -12.94 -21.46
C ALA A 119 -9.40 -14.38 -21.14
N GLU A 120 -8.75 -15.09 -22.07
CA GLU A 120 -8.24 -16.46 -21.84
C GLU A 120 -7.19 -16.50 -20.71
N VAL A 121 -6.32 -15.49 -20.66
CA VAL A 121 -5.31 -15.37 -19.59
C VAL A 121 -5.98 -15.11 -18.24
N ASP A 122 -6.93 -14.17 -18.15
CA ASP A 122 -7.67 -13.86 -16.91
C ASP A 122 -8.47 -15.08 -16.42
N GLU A 123 -9.19 -15.76 -17.29
CA GLU A 123 -9.93 -16.99 -16.95
C GLU A 123 -8.98 -18.06 -16.38
N THR A 124 -7.85 -18.31 -17.05
CA THR A 124 -6.88 -19.31 -16.60
C THR A 124 -6.23 -18.92 -15.27
N LEU A 125 -5.89 -17.65 -15.05
CA LEU A 125 -5.32 -17.18 -13.79
C LEU A 125 -6.34 -17.26 -12.64
N ARG A 126 -7.63 -17.02 -12.91
CA ARG A 126 -8.70 -17.25 -11.94
C ARG A 126 -8.87 -18.73 -11.61
N GLU A 127 -8.74 -19.64 -12.58
CA GLU A 127 -8.71 -21.08 -12.33
C GLU A 127 -7.52 -21.49 -11.45
N VAL A 128 -6.35 -20.87 -11.67
CA VAL A 128 -5.15 -21.07 -10.84
C VAL A 128 -5.42 -20.66 -9.39
N ALA A 129 -6.03 -19.49 -9.16
CA ALA A 129 -6.38 -19.04 -7.81
C ALA A 129 -7.40 -19.97 -7.13
N ALA A 130 -8.43 -20.40 -7.86
CA ALA A 130 -9.48 -21.27 -7.33
C ALA A 130 -9.02 -22.72 -7.04
N ALA A 131 -7.82 -23.11 -7.51
CA ALA A 131 -7.30 -24.44 -7.28
C ALA A 131 -6.81 -24.63 -5.83
N ASP A 132 -7.61 -25.32 -5.02
CA ASP A 132 -7.29 -25.68 -3.63
C ASP A 132 -7.37 -27.21 -3.38
N GLY A 133 -6.80 -27.67 -2.26
CA GLY A 133 -6.84 -29.07 -1.80
C GLY A 133 -5.76 -29.99 -2.41
N GLU A 134 -5.92 -31.30 -2.20
CA GLU A 134 -4.96 -32.31 -2.69
C GLU A 134 -4.80 -32.22 -4.22
N GLY A 135 -3.55 -32.11 -4.69
CA GLY A 135 -3.24 -31.95 -6.12
C GLY A 135 -3.55 -30.56 -6.69
N SER A 136 -3.75 -29.53 -5.87
CA SER A 136 -3.85 -28.14 -6.33
C SER A 136 -2.58 -27.66 -7.02
N GLU A 137 -1.41 -27.89 -6.42
CA GLU A 137 -0.11 -27.48 -6.98
C GLU A 137 0.10 -28.03 -8.41
N ASP A 138 -0.20 -29.31 -8.65
CA ASP A 138 -0.11 -29.93 -9.97
C ASP A 138 -1.07 -29.29 -11.00
N ARG A 139 -2.28 -28.92 -10.56
CA ARG A 139 -3.26 -28.22 -11.42
C ARG A 139 -2.78 -26.82 -11.75
N LYS A 140 -2.30 -26.06 -10.76
CA LYS A 140 -1.72 -24.72 -10.96
C LYS A 140 -0.53 -24.77 -11.91
N LEU A 141 0.41 -25.71 -11.69
CA LEU A 141 1.55 -25.95 -12.57
C LEU A 141 1.12 -26.28 -14.01
N SER A 142 0.10 -27.12 -14.18
CA SER A 142 -0.39 -27.52 -15.51
C SER A 142 -1.04 -26.34 -16.26
N ALA A 143 -1.79 -25.49 -15.55
CA ALA A 143 -2.41 -24.30 -16.13
C ALA A 143 -1.37 -23.27 -16.55
N LEU A 144 -0.41 -22.94 -15.67
CA LEU A 144 0.69 -22.01 -15.98
C LEU A 144 1.56 -22.54 -17.13
N PHE A 145 1.92 -23.82 -17.12
CA PHE A 145 2.61 -24.46 -18.25
C PHE A 145 1.82 -24.30 -19.56
N GLY A 146 0.50 -24.44 -19.51
CA GLY A 146 -0.38 -24.28 -20.68
C GLY A 146 -0.31 -22.87 -21.27
N LEU A 147 -0.30 -21.83 -20.43
CA LEU A 147 -0.12 -20.44 -20.84
C LEU A 147 1.28 -20.20 -21.42
N PHE A 148 2.35 -20.48 -20.66
CA PHE A 148 3.72 -20.25 -21.12
C PHE A 148 4.04 -20.98 -22.42
N ASN A 149 3.56 -22.22 -22.61
CA ASN A 149 3.79 -22.97 -23.85
C ASN A 149 3.07 -22.38 -25.07
N ARG A 150 2.15 -21.42 -24.90
CA ARG A 150 1.49 -20.69 -25.98
C ARG A 150 2.03 -19.27 -26.17
N CYS A 151 2.76 -18.73 -25.20
CA CYS A 151 3.33 -17.38 -25.27
C CYS A 151 4.49 -17.28 -26.28
N SER A 152 4.60 -16.12 -26.92
CA SER A 152 5.86 -15.59 -27.42
C SER A 152 6.78 -15.15 -26.26
N PRO A 153 8.08 -14.91 -26.50
CA PRO A 153 8.98 -14.39 -25.48
C PRO A 153 8.48 -13.12 -24.76
N GLU A 154 7.96 -12.16 -25.53
CA GLU A 154 7.43 -10.90 -25.00
C GLU A 154 6.16 -11.10 -24.17
N GLU A 155 5.24 -11.98 -24.60
CA GLU A 155 4.08 -12.35 -23.79
C GLU A 155 4.50 -13.06 -22.49
N ALA A 156 5.51 -13.94 -22.54
CA ALA A 156 5.99 -14.68 -21.38
C ALA A 156 6.58 -13.75 -20.31
N LYS A 157 7.25 -12.67 -20.72
CA LYS A 157 7.75 -11.60 -19.84
C LYS A 157 6.64 -11.04 -18.97
N PHE A 158 5.58 -10.55 -19.59
CA PHE A 158 4.48 -9.90 -18.87
C PHE A 158 3.58 -10.90 -18.16
N LEU A 159 3.45 -12.13 -18.66
CA LEU A 159 2.77 -13.19 -17.92
C LEU A 159 3.50 -13.54 -16.61
N ALA A 160 4.83 -13.71 -16.64
CA ALA A 160 5.61 -14.01 -15.44
C ALA A 160 5.51 -12.87 -14.40
N ARG A 161 5.58 -11.62 -14.87
CA ARG A 161 5.39 -10.43 -14.04
C ARG A 161 3.99 -10.34 -13.43
N LEU A 162 2.94 -10.61 -14.22
CA LEU A 162 1.56 -10.61 -13.73
C LEU A 162 1.34 -11.71 -12.68
N VAL A 163 1.92 -12.91 -12.87
CA VAL A 163 1.81 -14.01 -11.90
C VAL A 163 2.45 -13.65 -10.55
N LEU A 164 3.55 -12.88 -10.55
CA LEU A 164 4.16 -12.37 -9.31
C LEU A 164 3.62 -11.01 -8.86
N SER A 165 2.66 -10.41 -9.60
CA SER A 165 2.13 -9.06 -9.34
C SER A 165 3.20 -7.94 -9.39
N GLU A 166 4.19 -8.07 -10.27
CA GLU A 166 5.31 -7.13 -10.45
C GLU A 166 5.45 -6.67 -11.90
N MET A 167 4.51 -5.87 -12.43
CA MET A 167 4.52 -5.48 -13.86
C MET A 167 5.71 -4.62 -14.28
N ARG A 168 6.21 -3.75 -13.39
CA ARG A 168 7.39 -2.90 -13.62
C ARG A 168 7.29 -2.04 -14.91
N ILE A 169 6.10 -1.52 -15.23
CA ILE A 169 5.84 -0.69 -16.42
C ILE A 169 5.58 0.79 -16.10
N GLY A 170 5.92 1.26 -14.90
CA GLY A 170 5.73 2.67 -14.51
C GLY A 170 4.27 3.08 -14.23
N VAL A 171 3.31 2.15 -14.27
CA VAL A 171 1.88 2.43 -14.07
C VAL A 171 1.49 2.30 -12.59
N GLY A 172 1.13 3.43 -11.97
CA GLY A 172 0.57 3.49 -10.61
C GLY A 172 -0.93 3.79 -10.58
N GLU A 173 -1.50 3.85 -9.38
CA GLU A 173 -2.93 4.17 -9.16
C GLU A 173 -3.33 5.52 -9.77
N GLY A 174 -2.51 6.56 -9.58
CA GLY A 174 -2.71 7.88 -10.18
C GLY A 174 -2.68 7.85 -11.70
N THR A 175 -1.72 7.13 -12.30
CA THR A 175 -1.62 6.96 -13.76
C THR A 175 -2.89 6.34 -14.33
N VAL A 176 -3.45 5.31 -13.66
CA VAL A 176 -4.67 4.65 -14.09
C VAL A 176 -5.88 5.57 -13.94
N ARG A 177 -6.00 6.30 -12.82
CA ARG A 177 -7.07 7.30 -12.63
C ARG A 177 -7.05 8.33 -13.76
N ASP A 178 -5.90 8.92 -14.02
CA ASP A 178 -5.73 9.97 -15.02
C ASP A 178 -6.02 9.44 -16.42
N ALA A 179 -5.52 8.24 -16.74
CA ALA A 179 -5.78 7.58 -18.01
C ALA A 179 -7.27 7.23 -18.22
N ILE A 180 -8.00 6.84 -17.17
CA ILE A 180 -9.46 6.61 -17.26
C ILE A 180 -10.18 7.92 -17.59
N ALA A 181 -9.85 9.00 -16.88
CA ALA A 181 -10.46 10.31 -17.10
C ALA A 181 -10.16 10.82 -18.53
N GLU A 182 -8.90 10.76 -18.96
CA GLU A 182 -8.50 11.17 -20.31
C GLU A 182 -9.08 10.27 -21.40
N ALA A 183 -9.27 8.97 -21.14
CA ALA A 183 -9.77 8.03 -22.13
C ALA A 183 -11.25 8.26 -22.43
N PHE A 184 -12.04 8.54 -21.41
CA PHE A 184 -13.50 8.40 -21.46
C PHE A 184 -14.30 9.64 -21.05
N LEU A 185 -13.69 10.62 -20.38
CA LEU A 185 -14.37 11.86 -19.98
C LEU A 185 -13.88 13.06 -20.79
N ALA A 186 -12.56 13.22 -20.92
CA ALA A 186 -11.95 14.38 -21.57
C ALA A 186 -12.46 14.55 -23.02
N GLU A 187 -13.08 15.69 -23.29
CA GLU A 187 -13.36 16.14 -24.65
C GLU A 187 -12.06 16.68 -25.28
N ALA A 188 -11.85 16.46 -26.58
CA ALA A 188 -10.76 17.14 -27.27
C ALA A 188 -11.00 18.64 -27.20
N ASP A 189 -10.02 19.42 -26.72
CA ASP A 189 -10.06 20.89 -26.71
C ASP A 189 -10.53 21.39 -28.08
N SER A 190 -11.82 21.67 -28.20
CA SER A 190 -12.34 22.34 -29.37
C SER A 190 -11.84 23.76 -29.25
N GLU A 191 -10.92 24.14 -30.13
CA GLU A 191 -10.67 25.54 -30.51
C GLU A 191 -11.96 26.13 -31.12
N ASP A 192 -13.00 26.29 -30.31
CA ASP A 192 -14.19 27.06 -30.64
C ASP A 192 -14.77 27.67 -29.36
N GLY A 193 -13.93 28.43 -28.67
CA GLY A 193 -14.36 29.57 -27.87
C GLY A 193 -14.94 30.65 -28.77
N GLY A 194 -16.05 30.32 -29.43
CA GLY A 194 -16.80 31.19 -30.31
C GLY A 194 -17.22 32.46 -29.60
N ALA A 195 -16.64 33.55 -30.07
CA ALA A 195 -17.11 34.92 -29.97
C ALA A 195 -18.64 35.03 -29.87
N ASP A 196 -19.14 35.40 -28.70
CA ASP A 196 -20.38 36.18 -28.58
C ASP A 196 -20.42 36.98 -27.26
N SER A 197 -19.66 38.07 -27.23
CA SER A 197 -20.15 39.38 -26.75
C SER A 197 -19.12 40.48 -27.02
N ALA A 198 -19.29 41.17 -28.15
CA ALA A 198 -18.59 42.43 -28.42
C ALA A 198 -19.44 43.63 -27.98
N ALA A 199 -18.92 44.42 -27.03
CA ALA A 199 -19.22 45.84 -26.73
C ALA A 199 -18.56 46.16 -25.37
N GLU A 200 -17.66 47.12 -25.16
CA GLU A 200 -17.10 48.24 -25.92
C GLU A 200 -15.68 48.54 -25.39
N ALA A 201 -14.94 49.32 -26.18
CA ALA A 201 -13.56 49.75 -26.03
C ALA A 201 -13.22 50.47 -24.71
N ASP A 202 -11.94 50.37 -24.30
CA ASP A 202 -11.09 51.57 -24.27
C ASP A 202 -9.60 51.20 -24.32
N GLU A 203 -8.88 52.01 -25.11
CA GLU A 203 -7.46 51.97 -25.41
C GLU A 203 -6.63 52.52 -24.24
N GLU A 204 -5.43 51.98 -24.00
CA GLU A 204 -4.23 52.82 -23.75
C GLU A 204 -2.92 52.01 -23.86
N GLU A 205 -2.05 52.48 -24.76
CA GLU A 205 -0.70 52.00 -25.03
C GLU A 205 0.31 52.45 -23.95
N ALA A 206 1.35 51.64 -23.72
CA ALA A 206 2.72 52.14 -23.48
C ALA A 206 3.81 51.06 -23.70
N SER A 207 4.54 51.21 -24.82
CA SER A 207 5.99 50.99 -25.11
C SER A 207 6.84 50.06 -24.20
N ALA A 208 7.45 49.00 -24.76
CA ALA A 208 8.84 48.92 -25.30
C ALA A 208 9.92 48.89 -24.18
N ASP A 209 10.87 47.95 -24.09
CA ASP A 209 11.78 47.40 -25.11
C ASP A 209 12.55 46.17 -24.56
N GLU A 210 13.16 45.42 -25.49
CA GLU A 210 14.42 44.64 -25.42
C GLU A 210 14.43 43.08 -25.29
N GLU A 211 14.47 42.45 -26.49
CA GLU A 211 15.47 41.49 -27.01
C GLU A 211 15.58 40.05 -26.42
N ALA A 212 14.91 39.13 -27.12
CA ALA A 212 15.42 37.91 -27.77
C ALA A 212 16.58 37.09 -27.14
N ASP A 213 16.27 35.84 -26.79
CA ASP A 213 17.08 34.68 -27.16
C ASP A 213 16.15 33.51 -27.47
N GLU A 214 16.02 33.20 -28.77
CA GLU A 214 15.27 32.08 -29.34
C GLU A 214 16.17 30.84 -29.34
N SER A 215 15.72 29.79 -28.66
CA SER A 215 15.90 28.42 -29.15
C SER A 215 14.69 27.63 -28.69
N ASP A 216 13.57 27.91 -29.36
CA ASP A 216 12.37 27.07 -29.39
C ASP A 216 12.71 25.80 -30.18
N GLU A 217 12.97 24.72 -29.45
CA GLU A 217 12.63 23.38 -29.93
C GLU A 217 11.20 23.11 -29.45
N ASP A 218 10.24 23.85 -29.99
CA ASP A 218 8.82 23.49 -29.94
C ASP A 218 8.66 22.23 -30.79
N GLU A 219 8.79 21.08 -30.16
CA GLU A 219 8.16 19.87 -30.67
C GLU A 219 6.65 20.13 -30.71
N ASP A 220 6.09 20.05 -31.91
CA ASP A 220 4.67 20.14 -32.24
C ASP A 220 3.91 19.01 -31.54
N GLU A 221 3.75 19.11 -30.21
CA GLU A 221 2.81 18.31 -29.44
C GLU A 221 1.41 18.88 -29.76
N GLY A 222 0.72 18.21 -30.69
CA GLY A 222 -0.71 18.44 -30.93
C GLY A 222 -1.52 18.40 -29.62
N PRO A 223 -2.79 18.83 -29.63
CA PRO A 223 -3.58 19.05 -28.42
C PRO A 223 -3.49 17.84 -27.49
N THR A 224 -2.79 18.01 -26.37
CA THR A 224 -2.67 17.00 -25.33
C THR A 224 -4.04 16.93 -24.65
N MET A 225 -4.84 15.91 -25.03
CA MET A 225 -6.11 15.65 -24.34
C MET A 225 -5.83 15.40 -22.87
N ARG A 226 -6.16 16.37 -22.04
CA ARG A 226 -5.96 16.32 -20.60
C ARG A 226 -7.31 16.48 -19.92
N ALA A 227 -7.61 15.58 -18.99
CA ALA A 227 -8.81 15.69 -18.18
C ALA A 227 -8.75 16.94 -17.29
N THR A 228 -9.89 17.58 -17.13
CA THR A 228 -10.13 18.67 -16.18
C THR A 228 -10.07 18.15 -14.73
N ASP A 229 -9.89 19.06 -13.78
CA ASP A 229 -9.89 18.72 -12.35
C ASP A 229 -11.22 18.08 -11.90
N ASP A 230 -12.35 18.50 -12.49
CA ASP A 230 -13.68 17.96 -12.18
C ASP A 230 -13.84 16.52 -12.69
N GLU A 231 -13.34 16.22 -13.90
CA GLU A 231 -13.35 14.87 -14.47
C GLU A 231 -12.45 13.92 -13.67
N LEU A 232 -11.26 14.38 -13.28
CA LEU A 232 -10.36 13.63 -12.39
C LEU A 232 -11.01 13.36 -11.04
N ALA A 233 -11.67 14.35 -10.45
CA ALA A 233 -12.38 14.21 -9.19
C ALA A 233 -13.57 13.23 -9.30
N ALA A 234 -14.27 13.19 -10.43
CA ALA A 234 -15.36 12.25 -10.66
C ALA A 234 -14.88 10.79 -10.69
N VAL A 235 -13.76 10.52 -11.38
CA VAL A 235 -13.12 9.19 -11.39
C VAL A 235 -12.58 8.85 -10.01
N GLU A 236 -11.89 9.78 -9.34
CA GLU A 236 -11.34 9.58 -8.01
C GLU A 236 -12.44 9.23 -6.99
N ARG A 237 -13.56 9.95 -6.99
CA ARG A 237 -14.70 9.65 -6.10
C ARG A 237 -15.22 8.23 -6.33
N ALA A 238 -15.42 7.84 -7.59
CA ALA A 238 -15.91 6.51 -7.93
C ALA A 238 -14.92 5.40 -7.50
N LEU A 239 -13.62 5.64 -7.63
CA LEU A 239 -12.58 4.74 -7.12
C LEU A 239 -12.58 4.67 -5.59
N GLN A 240 -12.76 5.79 -4.89
CA GLN A 240 -12.79 5.84 -3.43
C GLN A 240 -13.94 5.02 -2.82
N VAL A 241 -15.10 4.98 -3.48
CA VAL A 241 -16.28 4.24 -2.98
C VAL A 241 -16.38 2.80 -3.49
N SER A 242 -15.60 2.41 -4.49
CA SER A 242 -15.69 1.06 -5.09
C SER A 242 -14.40 0.25 -5.05
N ASN A 243 -13.25 0.92 -4.99
CA ASN A 243 -11.91 0.36 -5.09
C ASN A 243 -11.74 -0.64 -6.25
N ASP A 244 -12.46 -0.39 -7.36
CA ASP A 244 -12.49 -1.25 -8.54
C ASP A 244 -12.23 -0.44 -9.82
N TYR A 245 -10.97 -0.36 -10.20
CA TYR A 245 -10.53 0.40 -11.36
C TYR A 245 -11.14 -0.09 -12.67
N GLY A 246 -11.33 -1.41 -12.83
CA GLY A 246 -11.90 -2.00 -14.03
C GLY A 246 -13.39 -1.69 -14.18
N MET A 247 -14.14 -1.74 -13.08
CA MET A 247 -15.54 -1.33 -13.04
C MET A 247 -15.66 0.18 -13.30
N VAL A 248 -14.86 1.01 -12.63
CA VAL A 248 -14.87 2.47 -12.82
C VAL A 248 -14.55 2.86 -14.26
N ALA A 249 -13.55 2.23 -14.89
CA ALA A 249 -13.25 2.47 -16.30
C ALA A 249 -14.43 2.16 -17.21
N THR A 250 -15.14 1.07 -16.94
CA THR A 250 -16.34 0.67 -17.70
C THR A 250 -17.48 1.67 -17.50
N VAL A 251 -17.73 2.10 -16.25
CA VAL A 251 -18.75 3.09 -15.94
C VAL A 251 -18.44 4.44 -16.59
N ALA A 252 -17.17 4.88 -16.56
CA ALA A 252 -16.73 6.10 -17.24
C ALA A 252 -16.98 6.01 -18.75
N ARG A 253 -16.60 4.90 -19.40
CA ARG A 253 -16.81 4.67 -20.84
C ARG A 253 -18.29 4.69 -21.23
N ASP A 254 -19.14 4.03 -20.45
CA ASP A 254 -20.53 3.76 -20.85
C ASP A 254 -21.51 4.85 -20.37
N GLY A 255 -21.20 5.51 -19.24
CA GLY A 255 -22.08 6.46 -18.57
C GLY A 255 -21.48 7.84 -18.30
N GLY A 256 -20.19 8.06 -18.59
CA GLY A 256 -19.49 9.31 -18.32
C GLY A 256 -19.54 9.72 -16.85
N GLU A 257 -19.44 11.02 -16.58
CA GLU A 257 -19.51 11.58 -15.22
C GLU A 257 -20.84 11.25 -14.52
N SER A 258 -21.96 11.20 -15.26
CA SER A 258 -23.27 10.86 -14.69
C SER A 258 -23.31 9.42 -14.18
N GLY A 259 -22.74 8.47 -14.92
CA GLY A 259 -22.60 7.09 -14.48
C GLY A 259 -21.68 6.98 -13.26
N LEU A 260 -20.55 7.71 -13.28
CA LEU A 260 -19.62 7.73 -12.14
C LEU A 260 -20.30 8.27 -10.87
N ALA A 261 -21.15 9.29 -10.97
CA ALA A 261 -21.90 9.87 -9.86
C ALA A 261 -22.90 8.89 -9.19
N GLU A 262 -23.30 7.83 -9.89
CA GLU A 262 -24.19 6.79 -9.36
C GLU A 262 -23.46 5.67 -8.60
N VAL A 263 -22.13 5.58 -8.71
CA VAL A 263 -21.35 4.58 -7.96
C VAL A 263 -21.45 4.85 -6.46
N ARG A 264 -21.76 3.84 -5.65
CA ARG A 264 -21.91 3.95 -4.20
C ARG A 264 -21.02 2.95 -3.49
N LEU A 265 -20.90 3.08 -2.17
CA LEU A 265 -20.39 1.99 -1.36
C LEU A 265 -21.28 0.76 -1.54
N ASP A 266 -20.65 -0.41 -1.48
CA ASP A 266 -21.29 -1.71 -1.58
C ASP A 266 -20.91 -2.51 -0.34
N VAL A 267 -21.89 -2.95 0.43
CA VAL A 267 -21.62 -3.74 1.64
C VAL A 267 -21.04 -5.10 1.23
N GLY A 268 -20.00 -5.56 1.92
CA GLY A 268 -19.18 -6.70 1.49
C GLY A 268 -18.08 -6.34 0.46
N ARG A 269 -17.92 -5.07 0.09
CA ARG A 269 -16.79 -4.60 -0.73
C ARG A 269 -15.91 -3.62 0.05
N PRO A 270 -14.71 -4.01 0.49
CA PRO A 270 -13.87 -3.13 1.28
C PRO A 270 -13.31 -1.97 0.46
N VAL A 271 -13.23 -0.81 1.09
CA VAL A 271 -12.61 0.40 0.54
C VAL A 271 -11.33 0.74 1.29
N GLN A 272 -10.43 1.45 0.61
CA GLN A 272 -9.16 1.86 1.20
C GLN A 272 -9.38 2.70 2.48
N ALA A 273 -8.65 2.37 3.53
CA ALA A 273 -8.75 3.10 4.79
C ALA A 273 -8.14 4.51 4.68
N MET A 274 -8.79 5.53 5.25
CA MET A 274 -8.23 6.88 5.38
C MET A 274 -7.00 6.84 6.31
N LEU A 275 -5.91 7.51 5.93
CA LEU A 275 -4.63 7.45 6.64
C LEU A 275 -4.32 8.76 7.36
N ALA A 276 -3.42 8.67 8.36
CA ALA A 276 -2.99 9.82 9.14
C ALA A 276 -1.51 10.16 8.94
N GLN A 277 -1.20 11.45 8.95
CA GLN A 277 0.17 11.97 9.05
C GLN A 277 0.62 12.05 10.51
N ALA A 278 1.92 12.17 10.77
CA ALA A 278 2.39 12.52 12.11
C ALA A 278 2.15 14.01 12.35
N GLY A 279 1.75 14.41 13.56
CA GLY A 279 1.54 15.81 13.90
C GLY A 279 1.41 16.04 15.40
N THR A 280 1.33 17.31 15.78
CA THR A 280 1.21 17.77 17.17
C THR A 280 -0.13 18.44 17.42
N VAL A 281 -0.45 18.67 18.70
CA VAL A 281 -1.65 19.44 19.10
C VAL A 281 -1.59 20.86 18.52
N THR A 282 -0.41 21.48 18.51
CA THR A 282 -0.21 22.79 17.91
C THR A 282 -0.51 22.78 16.41
N ASP A 283 0.02 21.80 15.67
CA ASP A 283 -0.25 21.69 14.21
C ASP A 283 -1.75 21.58 13.93
N ALA A 284 -2.47 20.79 14.74
CA ALA A 284 -3.92 20.64 14.62
C ALA A 284 -4.67 21.96 14.92
N LEU A 285 -4.35 22.64 16.01
CA LEU A 285 -5.06 23.86 16.43
C LEU A 285 -4.64 25.12 15.65
N ASP A 286 -3.51 25.09 14.96
CA ASP A 286 -3.12 26.13 14.00
C ASP A 286 -3.94 26.01 12.69
N GLU A 287 -4.32 24.80 12.29
CA GLU A 287 -5.08 24.55 11.05
C GLU A 287 -6.61 24.47 11.28
N TRP A 288 -7.09 24.03 12.45
CA TRP A 288 -8.51 23.78 12.71
C TRP A 288 -9.04 24.61 13.89
N GLU A 289 -10.33 24.94 13.88
CA GLU A 289 -10.95 25.70 15.00
C GLU A 289 -10.97 24.89 16.32
N ALA A 290 -11.11 23.58 16.22
CA ALA A 290 -11.00 22.61 17.30
C ALA A 290 -10.52 21.27 16.73
N ALA A 291 -9.92 20.43 17.58
CA ALA A 291 -9.55 19.07 17.22
C ALA A 291 -10.57 18.08 17.78
N ALA A 292 -10.98 17.12 16.95
CA ALA A 292 -11.63 15.90 17.39
C ALA A 292 -10.55 14.89 17.82
N VAL A 293 -10.55 14.52 19.10
CA VAL A 293 -9.50 13.73 19.73
C VAL A 293 -10.07 12.37 20.13
N GLU A 294 -9.35 11.33 19.74
CA GLU A 294 -9.65 9.94 20.09
C GLU A 294 -8.39 9.21 20.53
N THR A 295 -8.55 8.12 21.25
CA THR A 295 -7.44 7.24 21.61
C THR A 295 -6.86 6.60 20.34
N LYS A 296 -5.53 6.63 20.21
CA LYS A 296 -4.83 5.83 19.21
C LYS A 296 -4.59 4.44 19.79
N PHE A 297 -5.57 3.56 19.60
CA PHE A 297 -5.50 2.18 20.07
C PHE A 297 -4.28 1.43 19.50
N ASP A 298 -3.65 0.57 20.32
CA ASP A 298 -2.62 -0.38 19.89
C ASP A 298 -3.31 -1.69 19.50
N GLY A 299 -3.61 -1.85 18.21
CA GLY A 299 -4.41 -2.96 17.73
C GLY A 299 -4.21 -3.28 16.26
N ALA A 300 -5.23 -3.89 15.67
CA ALA A 300 -5.31 -4.07 14.22
C ALA A 300 -6.59 -3.43 13.69
N ARG A 301 -6.43 -2.46 12.80
CA ARG A 301 -7.55 -1.83 12.10
C ARG A 301 -8.36 -2.84 11.30
N VAL A 302 -9.68 -2.76 11.45
CA VAL A 302 -10.66 -3.60 10.75
C VAL A 302 -11.80 -2.72 10.23
N GLN A 303 -12.15 -2.93 8.97
CA GLN A 303 -13.38 -2.43 8.37
C GLN A 303 -14.48 -3.50 8.53
N VAL A 304 -15.56 -3.16 9.22
CA VAL A 304 -16.68 -4.04 9.51
C VAL A 304 -17.78 -3.79 8.49
N HIS A 305 -18.18 -4.82 7.75
CA HIS A 305 -19.34 -4.80 6.89
C HIS A 305 -20.40 -5.73 7.48
N TYR A 306 -21.62 -5.24 7.60
CA TYR A 306 -22.78 -6.08 7.89
C TYR A 306 -23.85 -5.81 6.86
N ASP A 307 -24.30 -6.85 6.16
CA ASP A 307 -25.42 -6.79 5.22
C ASP A 307 -26.65 -7.42 5.87
N GLU A 308 -27.63 -6.58 6.24
CA GLU A 308 -28.90 -7.01 6.83
C GLU A 308 -29.69 -7.94 5.88
N ALA A 309 -29.60 -7.73 4.55
CA ALA A 309 -30.37 -8.50 3.58
C ALA A 309 -29.82 -9.92 3.40
N ALA A 310 -28.50 -10.08 3.49
CA ALA A 310 -27.81 -11.36 3.45
C ALA A 310 -27.69 -12.02 4.84
N ASP A 311 -27.84 -11.24 5.91
CA ASP A 311 -27.49 -11.60 7.29
C ASP A 311 -26.04 -12.08 7.39
N GLU A 312 -25.13 -11.29 6.79
CA GLU A 312 -23.71 -11.63 6.63
C GLU A 312 -22.81 -10.53 7.19
N VAL A 313 -21.86 -10.92 8.04
CA VAL A 313 -20.79 -10.04 8.53
C VAL A 313 -19.49 -10.40 7.81
N SER A 314 -18.80 -9.38 7.31
CA SER A 314 -17.45 -9.50 6.76
C SER A 314 -16.52 -8.50 7.41
N LEU A 315 -15.32 -8.95 7.76
CA LEU A 315 -14.29 -8.14 8.42
C LEU A 315 -13.07 -8.05 7.53
N TYR A 316 -12.63 -6.84 7.20
CA TYR A 316 -11.47 -6.64 6.34
C TYR A 316 -10.35 -5.94 7.09
N SER A 317 -9.12 -6.41 6.92
CA SER A 317 -7.93 -5.80 7.48
C SER A 317 -7.69 -4.42 6.86
N ARG A 318 -6.73 -3.65 7.39
CA ARG A 318 -6.25 -2.42 6.76
C ARG A 318 -5.89 -2.57 5.28
N ASN A 319 -5.35 -3.73 4.89
CA ASN A 319 -4.95 -4.02 3.51
C ASN A 319 -6.06 -4.74 2.73
N MET A 320 -7.28 -4.77 3.28
CA MET A 320 -8.48 -5.36 2.70
C MET A 320 -8.46 -6.89 2.62
N ASP A 321 -7.56 -7.54 3.36
CA ASP A 321 -7.60 -8.99 3.54
C ASP A 321 -8.84 -9.38 4.35
N ASP A 322 -9.57 -10.41 3.92
CA ASP A 322 -10.65 -10.99 4.72
C ASP A 322 -10.10 -11.62 6.01
N VAL A 323 -10.53 -11.07 7.14
CA VAL A 323 -10.20 -11.47 8.51
C VAL A 323 -11.45 -11.82 9.31
N THR A 324 -12.52 -12.25 8.64
CA THR A 324 -13.79 -12.68 9.25
C THR A 324 -13.59 -13.93 10.11
N ASP A 325 -13.05 -15.01 9.52
CA ASP A 325 -12.85 -16.29 10.20
C ASP A 325 -11.95 -16.22 11.46
N PRO A 326 -10.84 -15.44 11.48
CA PRO A 326 -10.00 -15.30 12.67
C PRO A 326 -10.63 -14.53 13.85
N LEU A 327 -11.74 -13.81 13.63
CA LEU A 327 -12.36 -12.88 14.58
C LEU A 327 -13.85 -13.19 14.85
N PRO A 328 -14.21 -14.44 15.21
CA PRO A 328 -15.61 -14.80 15.44
C PRO A 328 -16.28 -14.00 16.57
N GLU A 329 -15.53 -13.49 17.54
CA GLU A 329 -16.05 -12.68 18.63
C GLU A 329 -16.54 -11.31 18.16
N VAL A 330 -15.89 -10.73 17.16
CA VAL A 330 -16.30 -9.47 16.54
C VAL A 330 -17.52 -9.71 15.67
N VAL A 331 -17.56 -10.82 14.93
CA VAL A 331 -18.74 -11.24 14.15
C VAL A 331 -19.97 -11.41 15.06
N GLU A 332 -19.85 -12.23 16.11
CA GLU A 332 -20.92 -12.44 17.10
C GLU A 332 -21.36 -11.13 17.77
N PHE A 333 -20.42 -10.21 18.02
CA PHE A 333 -20.75 -8.89 18.57
C PHE A 333 -21.59 -8.06 17.59
N VAL A 334 -21.22 -8.01 16.31
CA VAL A 334 -21.93 -7.26 15.27
C VAL A 334 -23.33 -7.84 15.07
N GLU A 335 -23.46 -9.16 14.89
CA GLU A 335 -24.75 -9.86 14.75
C GLU A 335 -25.70 -9.61 15.93
N ALA A 336 -25.16 -9.39 17.13
CA ALA A 336 -25.96 -9.18 18.34
C ALA A 336 -26.42 -7.74 18.56
N HIS A 337 -25.78 -6.74 17.93
CA HIS A 337 -25.98 -5.33 18.26
C HIS A 337 -26.27 -4.42 17.07
N VAL A 338 -26.03 -4.86 15.84
CA VAL A 338 -26.28 -4.09 14.61
C VAL A 338 -27.49 -4.66 13.90
N GLU A 339 -28.46 -3.81 13.57
CA GLU A 339 -29.75 -4.22 12.97
C GLU A 339 -29.93 -3.72 11.52
N GLU A 340 -29.00 -2.92 11.01
CA GLU A 340 -29.07 -2.28 9.70
C GLU A 340 -27.78 -2.51 8.91
N SER A 341 -27.84 -2.44 7.58
CA SER A 341 -26.63 -2.59 6.77
C SER A 341 -25.65 -1.45 7.02
N VAL A 342 -24.40 -1.77 7.36
CA VAL A 342 -23.37 -0.79 7.74
C VAL A 342 -21.99 -1.11 7.17
N ILE A 343 -21.18 -0.04 7.05
CA ILE A 343 -19.73 -0.12 6.90
C ILE A 343 -19.11 0.74 8.00
N LEU A 344 -18.41 0.12 8.94
CA LEU A 344 -17.78 0.78 10.09
C LEU A 344 -16.26 0.65 9.99
N ASP A 345 -15.55 1.65 10.49
CA ASP A 345 -14.08 1.64 10.60
C ASP A 345 -13.70 1.64 12.07
N GLY A 346 -12.80 0.74 12.45
CA GLY A 346 -12.46 0.52 13.85
C GLY A 346 -11.12 -0.16 14.05
N GLU A 347 -10.73 -0.24 15.32
CA GLU A 347 -9.58 -1.01 15.75
C GLU A 347 -10.06 -2.23 16.53
N VAL A 348 -9.54 -3.41 16.21
CA VAL A 348 -9.64 -4.57 17.10
C VAL A 348 -8.46 -4.53 18.05
N VAL A 349 -8.72 -4.64 19.36
CA VAL A 349 -7.71 -4.58 20.42
C VAL A 349 -7.70 -5.90 21.17
N ALA A 350 -6.52 -6.48 21.39
CA ALA A 350 -6.37 -7.65 22.24
C ALA A 350 -6.40 -7.20 23.71
N ILE A 351 -7.07 -7.97 24.55
CA ILE A 351 -7.17 -7.70 25.99
C ILE A 351 -6.90 -8.96 26.81
N ASP A 352 -6.43 -8.78 28.03
CA ASP A 352 -6.22 -9.86 28.98
C ASP A 352 -7.49 -10.22 29.78
N GLU A 353 -7.34 -11.02 30.85
CA GLU A 353 -8.47 -11.41 31.70
C GLU A 353 -9.00 -10.27 32.59
N GLU A 354 -8.18 -9.25 32.86
CA GLU A 354 -8.47 -8.09 33.69
C GLU A 354 -9.08 -6.94 32.85
N GLY A 355 -8.91 -7.01 31.52
CA GLY A 355 -9.43 -6.05 30.54
C GLY A 355 -8.38 -5.06 30.05
N ASP A 356 -7.12 -5.25 30.42
CA ASP A 356 -6.01 -4.39 30.02
C ASP A 356 -5.56 -4.75 28.59
N PRO A 357 -5.19 -3.76 27.76
CA PRO A 357 -4.78 -4.01 26.39
C PRO A 357 -3.46 -4.78 26.33
N LEU A 358 -3.43 -5.76 25.43
CA LEU A 358 -2.25 -6.52 25.08
C LEU A 358 -1.58 -5.94 23.82
N PRO A 359 -0.26 -6.15 23.64
CA PRO A 359 0.46 -5.64 22.47
C PRO A 359 -0.15 -6.15 21.15
N PHE A 360 -0.12 -5.32 20.11
CA PHE A 360 -0.66 -5.65 18.78
C PHE A 360 -0.19 -6.99 18.18
N GLN A 361 0.99 -7.47 18.59
CA GLN A 361 1.56 -8.73 18.11
C GLN A 361 0.66 -9.93 18.45
N GLU A 362 -0.09 -9.86 19.56
CA GLU A 362 -1.04 -10.91 19.93
C GLU A 362 -2.20 -11.00 18.94
N ILE A 363 -2.60 -9.88 18.31
CA ILE A 363 -3.62 -9.86 17.25
C ILE A 363 -3.06 -10.41 15.94
N LEU A 364 -1.81 -10.09 15.58
CA LEU A 364 -1.19 -10.63 14.36
C LEU A 364 -1.07 -12.15 14.38
N ARG A 365 -0.91 -12.75 15.57
CA ARG A 365 -0.95 -14.22 15.73
C ARG A 365 -2.32 -14.81 15.41
N ARG A 366 -3.40 -14.06 15.62
CA ARG A 366 -4.78 -14.44 15.25
C ARG A 366 -4.96 -14.37 13.73
N PHE A 367 -4.60 -13.25 13.09
CA PHE A 367 -4.83 -13.04 11.65
C PHE A 367 -4.13 -14.09 10.77
N ARG A 368 -2.93 -14.54 11.16
CA ARG A 368 -2.10 -15.46 10.36
C ARG A 368 -2.54 -16.92 10.39
N ARG A 369 -3.49 -17.32 11.24
CA ARG A 369 -3.83 -18.75 11.44
C ARG A 369 -5.31 -19.03 11.14
N LYS A 370 -5.54 -19.66 9.99
CA LYS A 370 -6.86 -20.18 9.57
C LYS A 370 -7.29 -21.47 10.29
N HIS A 371 -6.49 -21.98 11.24
CA HIS A 371 -6.73 -23.23 11.96
C HIS A 371 -6.57 -23.03 13.48
N ASP A 372 -7.35 -23.76 14.29
CA ASP A 372 -7.41 -23.68 15.77
C ASP A 372 -7.96 -22.36 16.36
N VAL A 373 -8.85 -21.65 15.65
CA VAL A 373 -9.49 -20.39 16.10
C VAL A 373 -10.10 -20.53 17.51
N SER A 374 -10.80 -21.64 17.79
CA SER A 374 -11.44 -21.87 19.09
C SER A 374 -10.46 -21.91 20.27
N ARG A 375 -9.24 -22.41 20.08
CA ARG A 375 -8.21 -22.41 21.14
C ARG A 375 -7.67 -20.99 21.36
N MET A 376 -7.43 -20.25 20.30
CA MET A 376 -6.90 -18.88 20.40
C MET A 376 -7.90 -17.92 21.04
N ARG A 377 -9.20 -18.12 20.83
CA ARG A 377 -10.27 -17.40 21.53
C ARG A 377 -10.19 -17.53 23.05
N GLU A 378 -9.77 -18.70 23.56
CA GLU A 378 -9.59 -18.91 24.99
C GLU A 378 -8.31 -18.25 25.54
N GLU A 379 -7.29 -18.07 24.69
CA GLU A 379 -5.98 -17.53 25.08
C GLU A 379 -5.87 -16.00 24.95
N VAL A 380 -6.48 -15.41 23.92
CA VAL A 380 -6.42 -13.96 23.63
C VAL A 380 -7.83 -13.47 23.31
N ARG A 381 -8.41 -12.64 24.18
CA ARG A 381 -9.70 -11.98 23.92
C ARG A 381 -9.48 -10.73 23.07
N VAL A 382 -10.47 -10.37 22.28
CA VAL A 382 -10.43 -9.19 21.43
C VAL A 382 -11.71 -8.38 21.59
N GLU A 383 -11.60 -7.05 21.49
CA GLU A 383 -12.71 -6.11 21.50
C GLU A 383 -12.64 -5.17 20.30
N LEU A 384 -13.81 -4.79 19.76
CA LEU A 384 -13.92 -3.77 18.73
C LEU A 384 -13.98 -2.38 19.37
N ARG A 385 -13.15 -1.46 18.87
CA ARG A 385 -13.18 -0.02 19.13
C ARG A 385 -13.44 0.71 17.82
N ALA A 386 -14.71 0.88 17.47
CA ALA A 386 -15.12 1.58 16.26
C ALA A 386 -14.96 3.10 16.42
N PHE A 387 -14.44 3.77 15.40
CA PHE A 387 -14.14 5.21 15.42
C PHE A 387 -14.68 5.98 14.21
N ASP A 388 -15.24 5.31 13.21
CA ASP A 388 -15.93 5.96 12.08
C ASP A 388 -17.07 5.10 11.52
N CYS A 389 -18.03 5.74 10.85
CA CYS A 389 -19.14 5.10 10.14
C CYS A 389 -19.18 5.63 8.71
N LEU A 390 -18.95 4.75 7.74
CA LEU A 390 -18.83 5.08 6.31
C LEU A 390 -20.16 4.91 5.58
N HIS A 391 -21.00 3.98 6.05
CA HIS A 391 -22.31 3.68 5.49
C HIS A 391 -23.25 3.19 6.59
N ALA A 392 -24.51 3.59 6.55
CA ALA A 392 -25.58 3.07 7.42
C ALA A 392 -26.98 3.29 6.82
N ASP A 393 -27.85 2.27 6.80
CA ASP A 393 -29.23 2.30 6.27
C ASP A 393 -29.34 2.87 4.84
N GLY A 394 -28.42 2.46 3.95
CA GLY A 394 -28.44 2.88 2.56
C GLY A 394 -27.90 4.30 2.30
N GLU A 395 -27.38 4.98 3.33
CA GLU A 395 -26.75 6.31 3.22
C GLU A 395 -25.22 6.19 3.28
N ASP A 396 -24.54 6.67 2.22
CA ASP A 396 -23.09 6.82 2.20
C ASP A 396 -22.69 8.11 2.92
N LEU A 397 -21.77 8.00 3.88
CA LEU A 397 -21.41 9.07 4.79
C LEU A 397 -20.03 9.67 4.51
N LEU A 398 -19.30 9.21 3.48
CA LEU A 398 -17.93 9.66 3.23
C LEU A 398 -17.82 11.18 3.10
N ASP A 399 -18.77 11.82 2.41
CA ASP A 399 -18.80 13.27 2.21
C ASP A 399 -19.27 14.06 3.45
N ALA A 400 -19.83 13.37 4.45
CA ALA A 400 -20.31 14.00 5.68
C ALA A 400 -19.14 14.37 6.61
N PRO A 401 -19.26 15.47 7.40
CA PRO A 401 -18.29 15.81 8.45
C PRO A 401 -18.05 14.66 9.43
N LEU A 402 -16.83 14.52 9.94
CA LEU A 402 -16.45 13.49 10.92
C LEU A 402 -17.41 13.43 12.11
N THR A 403 -17.83 14.58 12.63
CA THR A 403 -18.78 14.66 13.75
C THR A 403 -20.12 14.01 13.43
N VAL A 404 -20.65 14.21 12.22
CA VAL A 404 -21.89 13.58 11.75
C VAL A 404 -21.71 12.07 11.61
N ARG A 405 -20.57 11.62 11.06
CA ARG A 405 -20.27 10.18 10.95
C ARG A 405 -20.15 9.52 12.32
N HIS A 406 -19.55 10.19 13.30
CA HIS A 406 -19.42 9.68 14.67
C HIS A 406 -20.76 9.68 15.43
N GLU A 407 -21.62 10.67 15.21
CA GLU A 407 -23.01 10.64 15.69
C GLU A 407 -23.74 9.41 15.14
N ARG A 408 -23.63 9.14 13.84
CA ARG A 408 -24.24 7.95 13.22
C ARG A 408 -23.64 6.65 13.76
N LEU A 409 -22.33 6.59 13.99
CA LEU A 409 -21.68 5.48 14.67
C LEU A 409 -22.25 5.24 16.07
N THR A 410 -22.52 6.32 16.81
CA THR A 410 -23.12 6.27 18.14
C THR A 410 -24.58 5.82 18.09
N ASP A 411 -25.33 6.17 17.06
CA ASP A 411 -26.69 5.66 16.87
C ASP A 411 -26.71 4.15 16.62
N VAL A 412 -25.75 3.62 15.83
CA VAL A 412 -25.63 2.20 15.50
C VAL A 412 -25.13 1.36 16.69
N LEU A 413 -24.06 1.81 17.36
CA LEU A 413 -23.36 1.02 18.39
C LEU A 413 -23.51 1.58 19.81
N GLY A 414 -24.37 2.57 20.02
CA GLY A 414 -24.53 3.25 21.29
C GLY A 414 -24.88 2.30 22.45
N GLY A 415 -24.18 2.46 23.58
CA GLY A 415 -24.41 1.67 24.79
C GLY A 415 -23.76 0.27 24.80
N THR A 416 -23.07 -0.12 23.72
CA THR A 416 -22.30 -1.39 23.66
C THR A 416 -20.91 -1.28 24.27
N GLY A 417 -20.36 -0.06 24.37
CA GLY A 417 -18.97 0.19 24.76
C GLY A 417 -17.96 0.07 23.61
N ALA A 418 -18.39 -0.28 22.38
CA ALA A 418 -17.50 -0.40 21.23
C ALA A 418 -17.18 0.95 20.55
N VAL A 419 -17.97 2.00 20.78
CA VAL A 419 -17.71 3.33 20.21
C VAL A 419 -16.54 4.00 20.92
N SER A 420 -15.56 4.45 20.15
CA SER A 420 -14.42 5.25 20.62
C SER A 420 -14.86 6.57 21.25
N GLU A 421 -14.26 6.95 22.38
CA GLU A 421 -14.51 8.24 23.04
C GLU A 421 -14.01 9.38 22.14
N LEU A 422 -14.91 10.30 21.76
CA LEU A 422 -14.60 11.47 20.96
C LEU A 422 -14.66 12.75 21.82
N LEU A 423 -13.53 13.43 21.98
CA LEU A 423 -13.44 14.76 22.57
C LEU A 423 -13.27 15.80 21.46
N VAL A 424 -14.19 16.76 21.33
CA VAL A 424 -13.98 17.93 20.45
C VAL A 424 -13.57 19.11 21.32
N SER A 425 -12.32 19.54 21.23
CA SER A 425 -11.80 20.65 22.04
C SER A 425 -10.79 21.51 21.30
N ALA A 426 -10.75 22.78 21.67
CA ALA A 426 -9.71 23.74 21.28
C ALA A 426 -8.74 24.03 22.45
N ASP A 427 -8.94 23.41 23.62
CA ASP A 427 -8.11 23.58 24.80
C ASP A 427 -6.99 22.53 24.83
N ALA A 428 -5.75 23.00 24.63
CA ALA A 428 -4.58 22.13 24.63
C ALA A 428 -4.37 21.38 25.96
N ASP A 429 -4.80 21.94 27.10
CA ASP A 429 -4.67 21.28 28.40
C ASP A 429 -5.68 20.12 28.53
N GLU A 430 -6.89 20.26 27.97
CA GLU A 430 -7.87 19.16 27.92
C GLU A 430 -7.40 18.03 27.00
N ILE A 431 -6.81 18.37 25.86
CA ILE A 431 -6.23 17.40 24.91
C ILE A 431 -5.05 16.66 25.54
N ALA A 432 -4.17 17.37 26.26
CA ALA A 432 -3.04 16.76 26.96
C ALA A 432 -3.51 15.80 28.07
N ALA A 433 -4.58 16.15 28.81
CA ALA A 433 -5.17 15.25 29.80
C ALA A 433 -5.83 14.02 29.16
N PHE A 434 -6.40 14.15 27.95
CA PHE A 434 -6.87 13.00 27.18
C PHE A 434 -5.70 12.10 26.75
N GLU A 435 -4.61 12.70 26.26
CA GLU A 435 -3.39 11.98 25.87
C GLU A 435 -2.80 11.19 27.04
N GLU A 436 -2.67 11.81 28.21
CA GLU A 436 -2.18 11.14 29.43
C GLU A 436 -3.05 9.93 29.78
N ARG A 437 -4.39 10.05 29.77
CA ARG A 437 -5.30 8.92 30.02
C ARG A 437 -5.12 7.79 29.01
N ALA A 438 -4.94 8.12 27.73
CA ALA A 438 -4.76 7.12 26.68
C ALA A 438 -3.46 6.32 26.87
N LEU A 439 -2.38 7.00 27.27
CA LEU A 439 -1.09 6.38 27.57
C LEU A 439 -1.12 5.56 28.86
N GLU A 440 -1.74 6.08 29.93
CA GLU A 440 -1.92 5.34 31.19
C GLU A 440 -2.76 4.07 31.01
N ALA A 441 -3.68 4.07 30.04
CA ALA A 441 -4.46 2.90 29.63
C ALA A 441 -3.67 1.92 28.74
N GLY A 442 -2.43 2.20 28.38
CA GLY A 442 -1.57 1.29 27.60
C GLY A 442 -1.73 1.39 26.08
N HIS A 443 -2.29 2.48 25.55
CA HIS A 443 -2.44 2.71 24.11
C HIS A 443 -1.32 3.60 23.52
N GLU A 444 -1.24 3.70 22.19
CA GLU A 444 -0.08 4.33 21.53
C GLU A 444 -0.03 5.87 21.63
N GLY A 445 -1.10 6.51 22.11
CA GLY A 445 -1.26 7.97 22.14
C GLY A 445 -2.65 8.40 21.68
N ILE A 446 -2.72 9.48 20.90
CA ILE A 446 -3.99 10.04 20.42
C ILE A 446 -4.01 10.25 18.90
N MET A 447 -5.22 10.20 18.35
CA MET A 447 -5.55 10.67 17.02
C MET A 447 -6.16 12.07 17.15
N LEU A 448 -5.64 13.02 16.38
CA LEU A 448 -6.20 14.36 16.22
C LEU A 448 -6.83 14.42 14.83
N LYS A 449 -8.12 14.73 14.75
CA LYS A 449 -8.88 14.73 13.50
C LYS A 449 -9.57 16.08 13.31
N ASN A 450 -9.67 16.54 12.06
CA ASN A 450 -10.47 17.71 11.69
C ASN A 450 -11.97 17.36 11.83
N PRO A 451 -12.73 18.00 12.74
CA PRO A 451 -14.16 17.71 12.98
C PRO A 451 -15.05 17.87 11.75
N ASP A 452 -14.66 18.75 10.83
CA ASP A 452 -15.43 19.12 9.63
C ASP A 452 -15.00 18.33 8.38
N SER A 453 -14.01 17.45 8.50
CA SER A 453 -13.47 16.73 7.35
C SER A 453 -14.36 15.57 6.88
N ALA A 454 -14.50 15.45 5.56
CA ALA A 454 -14.95 14.24 4.90
C ALA A 454 -13.98 13.07 5.12
N TYR A 455 -14.45 11.84 4.96
CA TYR A 455 -13.61 10.66 4.90
C TYR A 455 -13.02 10.54 3.49
N SER A 456 -11.70 10.41 3.39
CA SER A 456 -11.01 10.30 2.10
C SER A 456 -10.28 8.95 2.01
N PRO A 457 -10.92 7.91 1.43
CA PRO A 457 -10.34 6.58 1.28
C PRO A 457 -8.96 6.61 0.63
N GLY A 458 -7.99 5.88 1.20
CA GLY A 458 -6.63 5.77 0.67
C GLY A 458 -5.74 7.00 0.83
N ASN A 459 -6.33 8.17 1.10
CA ASN A 459 -5.60 9.42 1.19
C ASN A 459 -4.88 9.53 2.53
N ARG A 460 -3.61 9.97 2.49
CA ARG A 460 -2.82 10.40 3.65
C ARG A 460 -2.77 11.93 3.72
N GLY A 461 -3.94 12.53 3.88
CA GLY A 461 -4.10 13.97 4.00
C GLY A 461 -3.74 14.50 5.39
N LYS A 462 -3.90 15.81 5.58
CA LYS A 462 -3.68 16.47 6.87
C LYS A 462 -4.86 16.32 7.83
N ASN A 463 -6.04 15.95 7.34
CA ASN A 463 -7.27 15.89 8.15
C ASN A 463 -7.15 14.98 9.37
N TRP A 464 -6.32 13.92 9.32
CA TRP A 464 -6.02 13.06 10.46
C TRP A 464 -4.53 13.11 10.78
N LEU A 465 -4.21 13.45 12.02
CA LEU A 465 -2.86 13.45 12.57
C LEU A 465 -2.79 12.39 13.68
N LYS A 466 -1.73 11.61 13.68
CA LYS A 466 -1.37 10.71 14.78
C LYS A 466 -0.32 11.40 15.64
N ARG A 467 -0.61 11.48 16.93
CA ARG A 467 0.31 11.95 17.93
C ARG A 467 0.65 10.79 18.86
N LYS A 468 1.90 10.36 18.76
CA LYS A 468 2.52 9.45 19.73
C LYS A 468 3.38 10.31 20.67
N PRO A 469 3.63 9.87 21.91
CA PRO A 469 4.64 10.49 22.75
C PRO A 469 5.98 10.50 22.01
N ASP A 470 6.83 11.48 22.33
CA ASP A 470 8.19 11.51 21.80
C ASP A 470 8.86 10.19 22.16
N VAL A 471 9.29 9.45 21.14
CA VAL A 471 9.97 8.17 21.32
C VAL A 471 11.22 8.41 22.14
N GLU A 472 11.40 7.63 23.21
CA GLU A 472 12.67 7.64 23.91
C GLU A 472 13.76 7.28 22.90
N THR A 473 14.86 8.02 22.93
CA THR A 473 15.97 7.80 22.02
C THR A 473 17.10 7.08 22.74
N LEU A 474 17.83 6.28 21.96
CA LEU A 474 19.11 5.73 22.36
C LEU A 474 20.17 6.31 21.43
N ASP A 475 21.29 6.73 22.02
CA ASP A 475 22.48 7.12 21.28
C ASP A 475 23.36 5.88 21.10
N LEU A 476 23.39 5.33 19.88
CA LEU A 476 23.98 4.03 19.58
C LEU A 476 25.11 4.13 18.54
N VAL A 477 26.09 3.25 18.66
CA VAL A 477 27.26 3.26 17.79
C VAL A 477 26.96 2.47 16.52
N VAL A 478 27.32 3.04 15.37
CA VAL A 478 27.24 2.35 14.08
C VAL A 478 28.46 1.44 13.92
N THR A 479 28.23 0.13 13.87
CA THR A 479 29.31 -0.88 13.79
C THR A 479 29.31 -1.67 12.48
N GLY A 480 28.28 -1.52 11.66
CA GLY A 480 28.19 -2.12 10.33
C GLY A 480 27.11 -1.46 9.50
N ALA A 481 27.03 -1.80 8.22
CA ALA A 481 26.02 -1.33 7.29
C ALA A 481 25.77 -2.34 6.17
N GLU A 482 24.75 -2.11 5.35
CA GLU A 482 24.48 -2.85 4.12
C GLU A 482 24.34 -1.88 2.94
N TRP A 483 24.92 -2.23 1.79
CA TRP A 483 24.66 -1.54 0.53
C TRP A 483 23.20 -1.72 0.09
N GLY A 484 22.59 -0.67 -0.45
CA GLY A 484 21.22 -0.72 -0.96
C GLY A 484 21.07 -1.56 -2.23
N GLU A 485 19.83 -1.68 -2.72
CA GLU A 485 19.51 -2.40 -3.95
C GLU A 485 18.89 -1.48 -5.01
N GLY A 486 18.90 -1.91 -6.27
CA GLY A 486 18.29 -1.19 -7.39
C GLY A 486 18.82 0.24 -7.54
N ARG A 487 17.92 1.23 -7.52
CA ARG A 487 18.26 2.66 -7.67
C ARG A 487 19.19 3.20 -6.57
N ARG A 488 19.27 2.52 -5.42
CA ARG A 488 20.08 2.92 -4.25
C ARG A 488 21.34 2.07 -4.06
N ALA A 489 21.72 1.25 -5.04
CA ALA A 489 22.87 0.34 -4.93
C ALA A 489 24.24 1.00 -4.67
N LYS A 490 24.34 2.33 -4.88
CA LYS A 490 25.55 3.11 -4.62
C LYS A 490 25.64 3.72 -3.22
N PHE A 491 24.66 3.48 -2.35
CA PHE A 491 24.57 4.06 -1.01
C PHE A 491 24.47 2.98 0.06
N LEU A 492 25.01 3.24 1.25
CA LEU A 492 24.72 2.43 2.44
C LEU A 492 23.26 2.66 2.84
N GLY A 493 22.44 1.61 2.78
CA GLY A 493 20.98 1.66 2.92
C GLY A 493 20.46 1.27 4.30
N THR A 494 21.20 0.41 5.01
CA THR A 494 20.84 -0.13 6.33
C THR A 494 22.03 -0.03 7.25
N PHE A 495 21.85 0.41 8.50
CA PHE A 495 22.93 0.62 9.46
C PHE A 495 22.76 -0.29 10.68
N LEU A 496 23.79 -1.06 11.03
CA LEU A 496 23.83 -1.93 12.21
C LEU A 496 24.24 -1.12 13.44
N LEU A 497 23.35 -1.09 14.43
CA LEU A 497 23.45 -0.31 15.66
C LEU A 497 23.92 -1.20 16.81
N SER A 498 24.80 -0.65 17.65
CA SER A 498 25.33 -1.34 18.82
C SER A 498 25.35 -0.45 20.06
N ALA A 499 24.97 -1.03 21.20
CA ALA A 499 25.08 -0.42 22.52
C ALA A 499 26.47 -0.68 23.12
N ARG A 500 26.94 0.22 23.98
CA ARG A 500 28.23 0.08 24.65
C ARG A 500 28.17 -1.00 25.73
N ALA A 501 29.09 -1.96 25.68
CA ALA A 501 29.23 -3.04 26.65
C ALA A 501 30.59 -2.99 27.36
N ASP A 502 30.79 -3.85 28.37
CA ASP A 502 32.04 -3.92 29.14
C ASP A 502 33.26 -4.20 28.24
N ASP A 503 33.08 -5.05 27.22
CA ASP A 503 34.12 -5.48 26.27
C ASP A 503 33.77 -5.05 24.83
N GLY A 504 33.42 -3.78 24.62
CA GLY A 504 33.24 -3.19 23.28
C GLY A 504 31.80 -2.78 22.99
N TYR A 505 31.23 -3.32 21.91
CA TYR A 505 29.90 -2.94 21.42
C TYR A 505 29.08 -4.18 21.09
N GLU A 506 27.85 -4.21 21.58
CA GLU A 506 26.91 -5.31 21.39
C GLU A 506 25.77 -4.86 20.48
N THR A 507 25.54 -5.60 19.41
CA THR A 507 24.52 -5.27 18.41
C THR A 507 23.12 -5.30 19.03
N ILE A 508 22.25 -4.39 18.61
CA ILE A 508 20.88 -4.26 19.16
C ILE A 508 19.82 -3.96 18.09
N GLY A 509 20.21 -3.82 16.83
CA GLY A 509 19.24 -3.58 15.77
C GLY A 509 19.87 -3.09 14.49
N LYS A 510 19.04 -3.01 13.45
CA LYS A 510 19.37 -2.33 12.19
C LYS A 510 18.39 -1.17 11.99
N VAL A 511 18.86 -0.04 11.47
CA VAL A 511 18.02 1.09 11.09
C VAL A 511 18.16 1.41 9.61
N ALA A 512 17.03 1.55 8.92
CA ALA A 512 16.94 1.94 7.52
C ALA A 512 15.82 2.99 7.27
N THR A 513 15.16 3.44 8.33
CA THR A 513 14.00 4.35 8.25
C THR A 513 14.27 5.67 8.96
N GLY A 514 13.58 6.74 8.56
CA GLY A 514 13.86 8.10 9.04
C GLY A 514 14.99 8.81 8.26
N ILE A 515 15.43 8.24 7.14
CA ILE A 515 16.56 8.73 6.35
C ILE A 515 16.05 9.11 4.94
N THR A 516 16.23 10.37 4.56
CA THR A 516 15.93 10.84 3.19
C THR A 516 17.04 10.42 2.23
N ASP A 517 16.79 10.42 0.92
CA ASP A 517 17.82 10.07 -0.08
C ASP A 517 19.04 10.99 -0.01
N GLU A 518 18.82 12.29 0.23
CA GLU A 518 19.89 13.27 0.47
C GLU A 518 20.71 12.90 1.72
N LYS A 519 20.03 12.59 2.83
CA LYS A 519 20.69 12.17 4.07
C LYS A 519 21.45 10.84 3.89
N LEU A 520 20.92 9.92 3.09
CA LEU A 520 21.56 8.63 2.82
C LEU A 520 22.91 8.82 2.10
N ALA A 521 22.97 9.75 1.15
CA ALA A 521 24.22 10.11 0.49
C ALA A 521 25.23 10.71 1.48
N GLU A 522 24.80 11.64 2.34
CA GLU A 522 25.66 12.22 3.38
C GLU A 522 26.18 11.16 4.38
N LEU A 523 25.32 10.26 4.83
CA LEU A 523 25.70 9.17 5.74
C LEU A 523 26.67 8.19 5.07
N THR A 524 26.49 7.94 3.77
CA THR A 524 27.43 7.12 2.99
C THR A 524 28.81 7.78 2.95
N GLU A 525 28.88 9.07 2.59
CA GLU A 525 30.15 9.81 2.56
C GLU A 525 30.85 9.86 3.94
N LEU A 526 30.06 9.91 5.02
CA LEU A 526 30.57 9.90 6.38
C LEU A 526 31.14 8.54 6.80
N LEU A 527 30.48 7.43 6.44
CA LEU A 527 30.78 6.10 6.95
C LEU A 527 31.67 5.27 6.01
N GLU A 528 31.70 5.57 4.72
CA GLU A 528 32.55 4.87 3.74
C GLU A 528 34.05 4.88 4.13
N PRO A 529 34.63 5.99 4.65
CA PRO A 529 36.01 5.99 5.15
C PRO A 529 36.25 5.08 6.36
N GLU A 530 35.19 4.67 7.06
CA GLU A 530 35.25 3.87 8.28
C GLU A 530 35.11 2.36 8.01
N ILE A 531 34.96 1.95 6.73
CA ILE A 531 34.87 0.55 6.31
C ILE A 531 36.17 -0.21 6.64
N ARG A 532 36.01 -1.35 7.33
CA ARG A 532 37.10 -2.26 7.68
C ARG A 532 37.13 -3.51 6.82
N ALA A 533 35.95 -4.04 6.50
CA ALA A 533 35.78 -5.22 5.68
C ALA A 533 34.42 -5.14 4.95
N GLU A 534 34.33 -5.84 3.82
CA GLU A 534 33.13 -5.92 3.00
C GLU A 534 32.99 -7.36 2.48
N GLU A 535 31.79 -7.93 2.59
CA GLU A 535 31.43 -9.23 2.05
C GLU A 535 30.03 -9.15 1.42
N GLY A 536 29.99 -9.10 0.08
CA GLY A 536 28.73 -8.93 -0.65
C GLY A 536 28.10 -7.57 -0.36
N GLN A 537 26.87 -7.58 0.16
CA GLN A 537 26.16 -6.35 0.56
C GLN A 537 26.53 -5.90 1.98
N GLU A 538 27.09 -6.76 2.82
CA GLU A 538 27.35 -6.46 4.23
C GLU A 538 28.73 -5.80 4.42
N VAL A 539 28.76 -4.78 5.27
CA VAL A 539 29.92 -3.92 5.52
C VAL A 539 30.19 -3.83 7.02
N ASP A 540 31.41 -4.17 7.43
CA ASP A 540 31.89 -3.97 8.80
C ASP A 540 32.52 -2.58 8.94
N LEU A 541 32.06 -1.80 9.92
CA LEU A 541 32.50 -0.44 10.15
C LEU A 541 33.37 -0.32 11.40
N ARG A 542 34.28 0.64 11.40
CA ARG A 542 34.93 1.09 12.62
C ARG A 542 33.90 1.78 13.51
N PRO A 543 33.83 1.45 14.82
CA PRO A 543 32.98 2.17 15.76
C PRO A 543 33.55 3.57 15.97
N SER A 544 33.02 4.55 15.24
CA SER A 544 33.44 5.96 15.27
C SER A 544 32.28 6.95 15.21
N VAL A 545 31.11 6.53 14.75
CA VAL A 545 29.92 7.38 14.58
C VAL A 545 28.80 6.92 15.51
N VAL A 546 28.14 7.86 16.16
CA VAL A 546 26.98 7.65 17.04
C VAL A 546 25.73 8.20 16.39
N PHE A 547 24.69 7.40 16.31
CA PHE A 547 23.36 7.80 15.86
C PHE A 547 22.44 7.96 17.07
N GLU A 548 21.65 9.03 17.06
CA GLU A 548 20.45 9.10 17.87
C GLU A 548 19.33 8.35 17.15
N VAL A 549 18.77 7.35 17.83
CA VAL A 549 17.78 6.43 17.27
C VAL A 549 16.56 6.41 18.16
N GLY A 550 15.43 6.83 17.61
CA GLY A 550 14.13 6.66 18.26
C GLY A 550 13.63 5.25 18.03
N TYR A 551 12.96 4.68 19.02
CA TYR A 551 12.38 3.33 18.95
C TYR A 551 11.03 3.31 19.65
N GLU A 552 10.15 2.39 19.26
CA GLU A 552 8.84 2.25 19.91
C GLU A 552 8.92 1.35 21.16
N GLU A 553 9.78 0.32 21.15
CA GLU A 553 9.89 -0.68 22.22
C GLU A 553 11.26 -1.37 22.18
N ILE A 554 11.74 -1.91 23.31
CA ILE A 554 12.94 -2.74 23.40
C ILE A 554 12.52 -4.17 23.72
N GLN A 555 12.75 -5.09 22.78
CA GLN A 555 12.30 -6.48 22.89
C GLN A 555 13.46 -7.42 23.17
N ARG A 556 13.25 -8.51 23.91
CA ARG A 556 14.25 -9.58 24.02
C ARG A 556 14.37 -10.31 22.70
N SER A 557 15.60 -10.49 22.21
CA SER A 557 15.87 -11.09 20.92
C SER A 557 17.12 -11.96 20.95
N PRO A 558 17.07 -13.21 20.43
CA PRO A 558 18.26 -14.04 20.26
C PRO A 558 19.08 -13.67 19.01
N THR A 559 18.56 -12.78 18.14
CA THR A 559 19.18 -12.42 16.87
C THR A 559 20.41 -11.53 17.07
N TYR A 560 20.38 -10.65 18.06
CA TYR A 560 21.44 -9.68 18.30
C TYR A 560 22.24 -10.02 19.55
N THR A 561 23.51 -9.64 19.55
CA THR A 561 24.46 -10.07 20.58
C THR A 561 24.20 -9.41 21.94
N SER A 562 23.51 -8.26 21.97
CA SER A 562 23.01 -7.64 23.20
C SER A 562 21.93 -8.45 23.93
N GLY A 563 21.27 -9.40 23.25
CA GLY A 563 20.07 -10.07 23.75
C GLY A 563 18.78 -9.25 23.61
N TYR A 564 18.87 -8.05 23.00
CA TYR A 564 17.74 -7.14 22.77
C TYR A 564 17.64 -6.71 21.31
N ALA A 565 16.46 -6.26 20.90
CA ALA A 565 16.18 -5.66 19.60
C ALA A 565 15.36 -4.38 19.77
N LEU A 566 15.71 -3.33 19.04
CA LEU A 566 14.85 -2.15 18.92
C LEU A 566 13.69 -2.44 17.97
N ARG A 567 12.47 -2.11 18.40
CA ARG A 567 11.28 -2.16 17.55
C ARG A 567 11.09 -0.83 16.83
N PHE A 568 10.93 -0.92 15.51
CA PHE A 568 10.80 0.22 14.59
C PHE A 568 11.84 1.32 14.82
N PRO A 569 13.14 0.98 14.83
CA PRO A 569 14.19 1.98 14.97
C PRO A 569 14.10 2.98 13.82
N ARG A 570 14.14 4.26 14.16
CA ARG A 570 14.16 5.38 13.23
C ARG A 570 15.37 6.24 13.52
N PHE A 571 16.11 6.55 12.48
CA PHE A 571 17.19 7.52 12.55
C PHE A 571 16.61 8.89 12.89
N VAL A 572 17.19 9.54 13.90
CA VAL A 572 16.85 10.92 14.29
C VAL A 572 17.94 11.86 13.81
N SER A 573 19.19 11.61 14.23
CA SER A 573 20.33 12.44 13.83
C SER A 573 21.67 11.73 14.05
N VAL A 574 22.72 12.26 13.43
CA VAL A 574 24.10 11.94 13.81
C VAL A 574 24.47 12.78 15.03
N ARG A 575 24.99 12.13 16.08
CA ARG A 575 25.43 12.79 17.30
C ARG A 575 26.89 13.20 17.19
N GLU A 576 27.13 14.30 16.49
CA GLU A 576 28.46 14.90 16.33
C GLU A 576 29.07 15.36 17.67
N ASP A 577 28.23 15.52 18.70
CA ASP A 577 28.60 15.89 20.06
C ASP A 577 28.99 14.68 20.94
N LYS A 578 28.88 13.45 20.44
CA LYS A 578 29.17 12.22 21.20
C LYS A 578 30.23 11.35 20.53
N ASP A 579 31.22 10.94 21.32
CA ASP A 579 32.11 9.85 20.97
C ASP A 579 31.45 8.49 21.24
N PRO A 580 31.85 7.40 20.57
CA PRO A 580 31.35 6.05 20.84
C PRO A 580 31.44 5.59 22.30
N GLU A 581 32.37 6.13 23.08
CA GLU A 581 32.52 5.84 24.52
C GLU A 581 31.40 6.45 25.37
N ASP A 582 30.73 7.50 24.86
CA ASP A 582 29.60 8.22 25.48
C ASP A 582 28.23 7.76 24.95
N ALA A 583 28.23 6.75 24.07
CA ALA A 583 27.02 6.08 23.63
C ALA A 583 26.34 5.33 24.78
N ASP A 584 25.04 5.12 24.63
CA ASP A 584 24.22 4.45 25.64
C ASP A 584 24.69 3.01 25.87
N SER A 585 24.74 2.63 27.15
CA SER A 585 25.24 1.32 27.56
C SER A 585 24.17 0.25 27.48
N LEU A 586 24.61 -1.00 27.35
CA LEU A 586 23.75 -2.17 27.45
C LEU A 586 22.99 -2.20 28.80
N GLU A 587 23.61 -1.76 29.89
CA GLU A 587 22.94 -1.63 31.20
C GLU A 587 21.79 -0.61 31.17
N ARG A 588 21.90 0.47 30.39
CA ARG A 588 20.80 1.43 30.20
C ARG A 588 19.69 0.79 29.39
N VAL A 589 20.02 0.08 28.31
CA VAL A 589 19.07 -0.68 27.50
C VAL A 589 18.28 -1.68 28.36
N GLU A 590 18.96 -2.49 29.17
CA GLU A 590 18.33 -3.47 30.08
C GLU A 590 17.35 -2.80 31.03
N ARG A 591 17.73 -1.66 31.61
CA ARG A 591 16.88 -0.90 32.53
C ARG A 591 15.65 -0.32 31.85
N LEU A 592 15.80 0.16 30.61
CA LEU A 592 14.69 0.67 29.83
C LEU A 592 13.74 -0.48 29.43
N ALA A 593 14.29 -1.63 29.01
CA ALA A 593 13.50 -2.81 28.70
C ALA A 593 12.73 -3.37 29.91
N ASP A 594 13.33 -3.34 31.11
CA ASP A 594 12.69 -3.79 32.35
C ASP A 594 11.64 -2.78 32.89
N GLY A 595 11.65 -1.55 32.39
CA GLY A 595 10.75 -0.46 32.80
C GLY A 595 9.62 -0.16 31.81
N GLN A 596 9.58 -0.85 30.68
CA GLN A 596 8.53 -0.77 29.66
C GLN A 596 7.30 -1.59 30.03
#